data_AF-A0A349S957-F1
#
_entry.id   AF-A0A349S957-F1
#
_cell.length_a   1.000
_cell.length_b   1.000
_cell.length_c   1.000
_cell.angle_alpha   90.00
_cell.angle_beta   90.00
_cell.angle_gamma   90.00
#
_symmetry.space_group_name_H-M   'P 1'
#
loop_
_entity.id
_entity.type
_entity.pdbx_description
1 polymer ?
#
loop_
_entity_poly.entity_id
_entity_poly.type
_entity_poly.pdbx_seq_one_letter_code
_entity_poly.pdbx_strand_id
1 'polypeptide(L)' 'MTHIVLSAQVPETFANQRLDLVAAQLFPDYSRARLQTW' A
#
# COMPACT_ATOMS: atom_id res chain seq x y z
N MET A 1 -20.22 6.59 8.28
CA MET A 1 -18.76 6.38 8.30
C MET A 1 -18.44 5.25 7.33
N THR A 2 -17.73 5.53 6.24
CA THR A 2 -17.32 4.51 5.27
C THR A 2 -15.95 3.97 5.66
N HIS A 3 -15.88 2.71 6.05
CA HIS A 3 -14.62 2.03 6.32
C HIS A 3 -14.03 1.56 4.99
N ILE A 4 -12.77 1.91 4.73
CA ILE A 4 -12.05 1.48 3.52
C ILE A 4 -11.18 0.31 3.93
N VAL A 5 -11.41 -0.85 3.31
CA VAL A 5 -10.60 -2.05 3.51
C VAL A 5 -10.05 -2.44 2.15
N LEU A 6 -8.73 -2.49 2.03
CA LEU A 6 -8.03 -2.92 0.84
C LEU A 6 -7.14 -4.09 1.18
N SER A 7 -7.01 -5.03 0.26
CA SER A 7 -6.17 -6.19 0.41
C SER A 7 -5.47 -6.45 -0.90
N ALA A 8 -4.15 -6.61 -0.83
CA ALA A 8 -3.32 -6.92 -1.98
C ALA A 8 -2.25 -7.92 -1.53
N GLN A 9 -1.89 -8.83 -2.43
CA GLN A 9 -0.81 -9.77 -2.19
C GLN A 9 0.52 -9.10 -2.56
N VAL A 10 1.49 -9.15 -1.66
CA VAL A 10 2.85 -8.66 -1.93
C VAL A 10 3.60 -9.74 -2.73
N PRO A 11 3.95 -9.51 -4.00
CA PRO A 11 4.77 -10.45 -4.75
C PRO A 11 6.21 -10.52 -4.20
N GLU A 12 6.87 -11.66 -4.38
CA GLU A 12 8.23 -11.92 -3.90
C GLU A 12 9.28 -10.94 -4.48
N THR A 13 8.99 -10.32 -5.62
CA THR A 13 9.84 -9.26 -6.21
C THR A 13 9.97 -8.03 -5.31
N PHE A 14 9.04 -7.84 -4.37
CA PHE A 14 9.07 -6.78 -3.36
C PHE A 14 9.60 -7.26 -2.01
N ALA A 15 10.13 -8.48 -1.94
CA ALA A 15 10.80 -8.98 -0.74
C ALA A 15 11.94 -8.04 -0.34
N ASN A 16 12.09 -7.84 0.98
CA ASN A 16 13.10 -6.97 1.57
C ASN A 16 12.97 -5.47 1.21
N GLN A 17 11.85 -5.04 0.61
CA GLN A 17 11.55 -3.64 0.36
C GLN A 17 10.74 -3.01 1.50
N ARG A 18 10.78 -1.68 1.59
CA ARG A 18 9.98 -0.94 2.57
C ARG A 18 8.49 -1.09 2.28
N LEU A 19 7.71 -1.40 3.30
CA LEU A 19 6.25 -1.56 3.20
C LEU A 19 5.58 -0.32 2.59
N ASP A 20 6.03 0.88 2.92
CA ASP A 20 5.52 2.14 2.35
C ASP A 20 5.73 2.25 0.83
N LEU A 21 6.87 1.80 0.32
CA LEU A 21 7.15 1.71 -1.12
C LEU A 21 6.26 0.64 -1.78
N VAL A 22 6.17 -0.53 -1.16
CA VAL A 22 5.35 -1.64 -1.67
C VAL A 22 3.87 -1.25 -1.70
N ALA A 23 3.36 -0.63 -0.64
CA ALA A 23 1.98 -0.14 -0.57
C ALA A 23 1.70 0.92 -1.63
N ALA A 24 2.63 1.84 -1.90
CA ALA A 24 2.48 2.82 -2.97
C ALA A 24 2.43 2.17 -4.37
N GLN A 25 3.09 1.03 -4.56
CA GLN A 25 3.03 0.28 -5.82
C GLN A 25 1.77 -0.60 -5.93
N LEU A 26 1.30 -1.18 -4.81
CA LEU A 26 0.08 -2.00 -4.76
C LEU A 26 -1.19 -1.15 -4.81
N PHE A 27 -1.13 0.09 -4.32
CA PHE A 27 -2.25 1.02 -4.23
C PHE A 27 -1.93 2.35 -4.93
N PRO A 28 -1.71 2.35 -6.26
CA PRO A 28 -1.34 3.56 -7.01
C PRO A 28 -2.46 4.63 -7.04
N ASP A 29 -3.71 4.23 -6.78
CA ASP A 29 -4.86 5.14 -6.66
C ASP A 29 -4.80 6.02 -5.40
N TYR A 30 -4.00 5.62 -4.40
CA TYR A 30 -3.88 6.30 -3.12
C TYR A 30 -2.54 7.03 -3.03
N SER A 31 -2.59 8.33 -2.76
CA SER A 31 -1.38 9.13 -2.59
C SER A 31 -0.58 8.65 -1.37
N ARG A 32 0.76 8.73 -1.45
CA ARG A 32 1.66 8.34 -0.34
C ARG A 32 1.30 9.00 1.00
N ALA A 33 0.80 10.24 0.96
CA ALA A 33 0.33 10.95 2.15
C ALA A 33 -0.89 10.26 2.79
N ARG A 34 -1.82 9.77 1.97
CA ARG A 34 -3.00 9.03 2.43
C ARG A 34 -2.61 7.65 2.96
N LEU A 35 -1.68 6.96 2.30
CA LEU A 35 -1.11 5.68 2.77
C LEU A 35 -0.32 5.85 4.09
N GLN A 36 0.36 6.98 4.30
CA GLN A 36 1.05 7.32 5.56
C GLN A 36 0.09 7.65 6.71
N THR A 37 -1.16 8.02 6.40
CA THR A 37 -2.20 8.33 7.40
C THR A 37 -2.96 7.07 7.83
N TRP A 38 -2.84 5.97 7.07
CA TRP A 38 -3.39 4.66 7.41
C TRP A 38 -2.45 3.92 8.38
#